data_AF-V9W7X9-F1
#
_entry.id   AF-V9W7X9-F1
#
_cell.length_a   1.000
_cell.length_b   1.000
_cell.length_c   1.000
_cell.angle_alpha   90.00
_cell.angle_beta   90.00
_cell.angle_gamma   90.00
#
_symmetry.space_group_name_H-M   'P 1'
#
loop_
_entity.id
_entity.type
_entity.pdbx_description
1 polymer ?
#
loop_
_entity_poly.entity_id
_entity_poly.type
_entity_poly.pdbx_seq_one_letter_code
_entity_poly.pdbx_strand_id
1 'polypeptide(L)' 'MKNNVKYLRRSQDFDMTQAELAAALKVLRSTIYHLERGGEISGSLMLKLSKFFNKDPREIFLLMILYKQHKEVV' A
#
# COMPACT_ATOMS: atom_id res chain seq x y z
N MET A 1 -7.53 7.30 0.24
CA MET A 1 -7.66 5.83 0.09
C MET A 1 -7.05 5.00 1.25
N LYS A 2 -7.79 4.06 1.84
CA LYS A 2 -7.23 3.08 2.81
C LYS A 2 -6.21 2.16 2.11
N ASN A 3 -5.07 1.85 2.74
CA ASN A 3 -4.04 0.99 2.16
C ASN A 3 -3.23 0.26 3.25
N ASN A 4 -2.47 -0.76 2.87
CA ASN A 4 -1.58 -1.52 3.76
C ASN A 4 -0.08 -1.26 3.50
N VAL A 5 0.28 -0.19 2.76
CA VAL A 5 1.67 0.05 2.33
C VAL A 5 2.62 0.12 3.51
N LYS A 6 2.23 0.78 4.61
CA LYS A 6 3.05 0.83 5.84
C LYS A 6 3.33 -0.55 6.41
N TYR A 7 2.32 -1.44 6.39
CA TYR A 7 2.46 -2.82 6.86
C TYR A 7 3.40 -3.61 5.96
N LEU A 8 3.21 -3.55 4.63
CA LEU A 8 4.07 -4.22 3.66
C LEU A 8 5.52 -3.73 3.74
N ARG A 9 5.73 -2.42 3.86
CA ARG A 9 7.08 -1.84 3.97
C ARG A 9 7.83 -2.31 5.22
N ARG A 10 7.12 -2.60 6.32
CA ARG A 10 7.68 -3.04 7.60
C ARG A 10 7.59 -4.56 7.80
N SER A 11 7.25 -5.32 6.76
CA SER A 11 7.29 -6.78 6.83
C SER A 11 8.73 -7.29 6.82
N GLN A 12 8.92 -8.55 7.21
CA GLN A 12 10.24 -9.20 7.25
C GLN A 12 10.98 -9.18 5.90
N ASP A 13 10.24 -9.21 4.78
CA ASP A 13 10.84 -9.24 3.44
C ASP A 13 11.40 -7.90 2.97
N PHE A 14 11.01 -6.79 3.62
CA PHE A 14 11.39 -5.44 3.19
C PHE A 14 12.07 -4.63 4.31
N ASP A 15 11.45 -4.58 5.50
CA ASP A 15 11.81 -3.74 6.64
C ASP A 15 12.49 -2.39 6.32
N MET A 16 11.83 -1.57 5.50
CA MET A 16 12.39 -0.30 5.01
C MET A 16 11.85 0.90 5.78
N THR A 17 12.58 2.00 5.78
CA THR A 17 12.10 3.35 6.10
C THR A 17 11.28 3.92 4.94
N GLN A 18 10.51 4.98 5.21
CA GLN A 18 9.79 5.70 4.15
C GLN A 18 10.74 6.32 3.11
N ALA A 19 11.95 6.71 3.52
CA ALA A 19 12.94 7.31 2.63
C ALA A 19 13.51 6.26 1.65
N GLU A 20 13.79 5.05 2.13
CA GLU A 20 14.29 3.96 1.28
C GLU A 20 13.23 3.50 0.28
N LEU A 21 11.96 3.37 0.71
CA LEU A 21 10.87 3.06 -0.24
C LEU A 21 10.71 4.18 -1.27
N ALA A 22 10.83 5.44 -0.86
CA ALA A 22 10.75 6.57 -1.78
C ALA A 22 11.88 6.54 -2.82
N ALA A 23 13.11 6.24 -2.38
CA ALA A 23 14.27 6.08 -3.26
C ALA A 23 14.05 4.94 -4.26
N ALA A 24 13.56 3.77 -3.81
CA ALA A 24 13.28 2.64 -4.68
C ALA A 24 12.21 2.95 -5.74
N LEU A 25 11.19 3.74 -5.39
CA LEU A 25 10.10 4.11 -6.30
C LEU A 25 10.37 5.38 -7.13
N LYS A 26 11.52 6.04 -6.87
CA LYS A 26 11.92 7.33 -7.45
C LYS A 26 10.87 8.42 -7.23
N VAL A 27 10.45 8.58 -5.97
CA VAL A 27 9.50 9.61 -5.52
C VAL A 27 10.03 10.33 -4.29
N LEU A 28 9.36 11.39 -3.85
CA LEU A 28 9.70 12.08 -2.62
C LEU A 28 9.25 11.26 -1.40
N ARG A 29 9.99 11.37 -0.29
CA ARG A 29 9.58 10.78 1.00
C ARG A 29 8.18 11.28 1.42
N SER A 30 7.87 12.55 1.14
CA SER A 30 6.56 13.15 1.42
C SER A 30 5.42 12.43 0.67
N THR A 31 5.69 11.92 -0.55
CA THR A 31 4.73 11.10 -1.30
C THR A 31 4.40 9.81 -0.56
N ILE A 32 5.41 9.11 -0.01
CA ILE A 32 5.18 7.89 0.78
C ILE A 32 4.45 8.21 2.09
N TYR A 33 4.83 9.31 2.76
CA TYR A 33 4.13 9.77 3.96
C TYR A 33 2.65 10.07 3.69
N HIS A 34 2.34 10.79 2.61
CA HIS A 34 0.98 11.11 2.20
C HIS A 34 0.17 9.84 1.88
N LEU A 35 0.76 8.95 1.07
CA LEU A 35 0.21 7.65 0.72
C LEU A 35 -0.15 6.82 1.97
N GLU A 36 0.78 6.63 2.91
CA GLU A 36 0.54 5.78 4.09
C GLU A 36 -0.55 6.33 5.02
N ARG A 37 -0.83 7.62 4.95
CA ARG A 37 -1.95 8.26 5.67
C ARG A 37 -3.27 8.20 4.92
N GLY A 38 -3.28 7.54 3.77
CA GLY A 38 -4.43 7.40 2.91
C GLY A 38 -4.70 8.60 2.02
N GLY A 39 -3.66 9.37 1.71
CA GLY A 39 -3.70 10.36 0.66
C GLY A 39 -3.98 9.76 -0.72
N GLU A 40 -4.47 10.59 -1.63
CA GLU A 40 -4.70 10.19 -3.01
C GLU A 40 -3.38 10.05 -3.76
N ILE A 41 -3.33 9.09 -4.68
CA ILE A 41 -2.13 8.78 -5.46
C ILE A 41 -2.47 8.64 -6.94
N SER A 42 -1.46 8.79 -7.79
CA SER A 42 -1.60 8.49 -9.21
C SER A 42 -1.68 6.98 -9.45
N GLY A 43 -2.39 6.58 -10.51
CA GLY A 43 -2.40 5.19 -10.97
C GLY A 43 -1.00 4.66 -11.31
N SER A 44 -0.09 5.51 -11.78
CA SER A 44 1.30 5.12 -12.04
C SER A 44 2.05 4.74 -10.76
N LEU A 45 1.84 5.45 -9.65
CA LEU A 45 2.44 5.10 -8.36
C LEU A 45 1.84 3.80 -7.82
N MET A 46 0.53 3.59 -8.00
CA MET A 46 -0.14 2.35 -7.65
C MET A 46 0.50 1.14 -8.36
N LEU A 47 0.74 1.23 -9.68
CA LEU A 47 1.38 0.15 -10.45
C LEU A 47 2.84 -0.07 -10.04
N LYS A 48 3.60 1.00 -9.73
CA LYS A 48 4.97 0.86 -9.21
C LYS A 48 4.99 0.10 -7.88
N LEU A 49 4.06 0.39 -6.97
CA LEU A 49 3.95 -0.29 -5.67
C LEU A 49 3.58 -1.76 -5.84
N SER A 50 2.63 -2.06 -6.74
CA SER A 50 2.27 -3.43 -7.09
C SER A 50 3.47 -4.23 -7.58
N LYS A 51 4.25 -3.67 -8.52
CA LYS A 51 5.48 -4.30 -9.01
C LYS A 51 6.53 -4.44 -7.91
N PHE A 52 6.71 -3.42 -7.09
CA PHE A 52 7.73 -3.41 -6.03
C PHE A 52 7.45 -4.48 -4.96
N PHE A 53 6.20 -4.59 -4.51
CA PHE A 53 5.80 -5.58 -3.50
C PHE A 53 5.46 -6.95 -4.09
N ASN A 54 5.48 -7.09 -5.42
CA ASN A 54 5.01 -8.27 -6.14
C ASN A 54 3.61 -8.72 -5.67
N LYS A 55 2.68 -7.75 -5.61
CA LYS A 55 1.30 -7.94 -5.14
C LYS A 55 0.31 -7.29 -6.09
N ASP A 56 -0.89 -7.82 -6.15
CA ASP A 56 -1.96 -7.19 -6.91
C ASP A 56 -2.35 -5.84 -6.26
N PRO A 57 -2.61 -4.76 -7.01
CA PRO A 57 -3.05 -3.49 -6.44
C PRO A 57 -4.24 -3.63 -5.48
N ARG A 58 -5.16 -4.56 -5.73
CA ARG A 58 -6.31 -4.84 -4.85
C ARG A 58 -5.86 -5.35 -3.48
N GLU A 59 -4.81 -6.15 -3.41
CA GLU A 59 -4.26 -6.62 -2.12
C GLU A 59 -3.61 -5.47 -1.33
N ILE A 60 -3.12 -4.43 -2.02
CA ILE A 60 -2.46 -3.29 -1.40
C ILE A 60 -3.46 -2.22 -0.94
N PHE A 61 -4.47 -1.95 -1.78
CA PHE A 61 -5.36 -0.79 -1.65
C PHE A 61 -6.84 -1.13 -1.38
N LEU A 62 -7.25 -2.38 -1.59
CA LEU A 62 -8.64 -2.82 -1.42
C LEU A 62 -8.76 -3.71 -0.18
N LEU A 63 -8.79 -3.08 1.00
CA LEU A 63 -9.01 -3.78 2.27
C LEU A 63 -10.35 -3.36 2.90
N MET A 64 -11.30 -4.31 2.83
CA MET A 64 -12.64 -4.36 3.46
C MET A 64 -13.84 -3.94 2.60
N ILE A 65 -14.31 -4.86 1.76
CA ILE A 65 -15.77 -5.04 1.53
C ILE A 65 -16.21 -6.50 1.80
N LEU A 66 -15.30 -7.48 1.72
CA LEU A 66 -15.70 -8.90 1.77
C LEU A 66 -16.04 -9.46 3.17
N TYR A 67 -15.66 -8.79 4.27
CA TYR A 67 -15.89 -9.33 5.63
C TYR A 67 -17.28 -9.05 6.21
N LYS A 68 -18.11 -8.20 5.58
CA LYS A 68 -19.47 -7.92 6.09
C LYS A 68 -20.56 -8.84 5.56
N GLN A 69 -20.35 -9.58 4.46
CA GLN A 69 -21.42 -10.43 3.90
C GLN A 69 -21.51 -11.84 4.49
N HIS A 70 -20.54 -12.30 5.29
CA HIS A 70 -20.54 -13.65 5.86
C HIS A 70 -20.95 -13.74 7.35
N LYS A 71 -21.27 -12.62 8.00
CA LYS A 71 -21.71 -12.62 9.41
C LYS A 71 -23.20 -12.34 9.63
N GLU A 72 -24.00 -12.20 8.58
CA GLU A 72 -25.46 -12.09 8.68
C GLU A 72 -26.20 -13.39 8.33
N VAL A 73 -25.48 -14.51 8.20
CA VAL A 73 -26.07 -15.84 7.97
C VAL A 73 -25.45 -16.86 8.94
N VAL A 74 -25.65 -16.66 10.23
CA VAL A 74 -25.72 -17.72 11.25
C VAL A 74 -26.74 -17.30 12.30
#